data_AF-A0A3D4AXG5-F1
#
_entry.id   AF-A0A3D4AXG5-F1
#
_cell.length_a   1.000
_cell.length_b   1.000
_cell.length_c   1.000
_cell.angle_alpha   90.00
_cell.angle_beta   90.00
_cell.angle_gamma   90.00
#
_symmetry.space_group_name_H-M   'P 1'
#
loop_
_entity.id
_entity.type
_entity.pdbx_description
1 polymer ?
#
loop_
_entity_poly.entity_id
_entity_poly.type
_entity_poly.pdbx_seq_one_letter_code
_entity_poly.pdbx_strand_id
1 'polypeptide(L)'
;MNKKMEPVSYKWTEVTNRASFAPRDGAGALVFNDAMWMIGGWSPRDKEHFPLICNNEVWKSENGIDWDLIKPNSFLDDTFDPLQDWSGRHTAGYAVHENAMWIVGGDANQAYYQNDVWTS
;
A
#
# COMPACT_ATOMS: atom_id res chain seq x y z
N MET A 1 35.12 29.61 -13.26
CA MET A 1 35.29 28.20 -13.68
C MET A 1 33.94 27.51 -13.52
N ASN A 2 33.27 27.16 -14.63
CA ASN A 2 32.00 26.43 -14.59
C ASN A 2 32.31 24.93 -14.42
N LYS A 3 31.98 24.38 -13.25
CA LYS A 3 32.06 22.94 -13.00
C LYS A 3 30.91 22.29 -13.78
N LYS A 4 31.22 21.67 -14.93
CA LYS A 4 30.26 20.78 -15.60
C LYS A 4 29.92 19.66 -14.62
N MET A 5 28.66 19.54 -14.23
CA MET A 5 28.18 18.34 -13.54
C MET A 5 28.08 17.24 -14.58
N GLU A 6 28.81 16.15 -14.38
CA GLU A 6 28.61 14.92 -15.13
C GLU A 6 27.18 14.39 -14.85
N PRO A 7 26.46 13.90 -15.86
CA PRO A 7 25.11 13.40 -15.67
C PRO A 7 25.12 12.18 -14.74
N VAL A 8 24.24 12.20 -13.74
CA VAL A 8 24.00 11.02 -12.89
C VAL A 8 23.40 9.93 -13.76
N SER A 9 24.07 8.78 -13.84
CA SER A 9 23.54 7.59 -14.50
C SER A 9 22.71 6.80 -13.49
N TYR A 10 21.45 6.52 -13.84
CA TYR A 10 20.55 5.70 -13.04
C TYR A 10 20.49 4.29 -13.65
N LYS A 11 20.65 3.27 -12.82
CA LYS A 11 20.48 1.86 -13.20
C LYS A 11 19.40 1.23 -12.33
N TRP A 12 18.40 0.63 -12.96
CA TRP A 12 17.40 -0.18 -12.29
C TRP A 12 17.93 -1.60 -12.11
N THR A 13 17.69 -2.17 -10.93
CA THR A 13 17.99 -3.57 -10.60
C THR A 13 16.74 -4.18 -10.00
N GLU A 14 16.29 -5.31 -10.55
CA GLU A 14 15.22 -6.10 -9.96
C GLU A 14 15.76 -6.78 -8.70
N VAL A 15 15.24 -6.40 -7.53
CA VAL A 15 15.63 -6.99 -6.23
C VAL A 15 14.84 -8.26 -5.92
N THR A 16 13.59 -8.32 -6.39
CA THR A 16 12.62 -9.38 -6.06
C THR A 16 11.68 -9.60 -7.23
N ASN A 17 11.74 -10.78 -7.87
CA ASN A 17 10.89 -11.11 -9.02
C ASN A 17 9.48 -11.57 -8.60
N ARG A 18 9.34 -12.05 -7.37
CA ARG A 18 8.10 -12.53 -6.77
C ARG A 18 8.13 -12.26 -5.27
N ALA A 19 7.52 -11.15 -4.87
CA ALA A 19 7.35 -10.82 -3.46
C ALA A 19 6.31 -11.74 -2.78
N SER A 20 6.28 -11.76 -1.45
CA SER A 20 5.36 -12.59 -0.66
C SER A 20 3.88 -12.21 -0.81
N PHE A 21 3.60 -10.98 -1.23
CA PHE A 21 2.24 -10.46 -1.38
C PHE A 21 1.66 -10.73 -2.77
N ALA A 22 0.33 -10.86 -2.85
CA ALA A 22 -0.37 -11.01 -4.14
C ALA A 22 -0.25 -9.74 -5.03
N PRO A 23 -0.17 -9.89 -6.37
CA PRO A 23 -0.03 -8.76 -7.30
C PRO A 23 -1.25 -7.84 -7.26
N ARG A 24 -1.01 -6.53 -7.22
CA ARG A 24 -2.01 -5.48 -6.98
C ARG A 24 -1.62 -4.16 -7.64
N ASP A 25 -2.61 -3.33 -7.93
CA ASP A 25 -2.46 -1.95 -8.43
C ASP A 25 -2.91 -0.94 -7.37
N GLY A 26 -2.45 0.31 -7.49
CA GLY A 26 -2.85 1.46 -6.66
C GLY A 26 -2.68 1.30 -5.16
N ALA A 27 -1.84 0.36 -4.71
CA ALA A 27 -1.43 0.22 -3.32
C ALA A 27 -0.58 1.42 -2.88
N GLY A 28 -0.68 1.78 -1.61
CA GLY A 28 0.20 2.78 -1.01
C GLY A 28 1.60 2.24 -0.85
N ALA A 29 2.61 3.08 -1.14
CA ALA A 29 4.01 2.78 -0.88
C ALA A 29 4.62 3.91 -0.05
N LEU A 30 5.14 3.58 1.14
CA LEU A 30 5.73 4.53 2.07
C LEU A 30 7.08 4.04 2.58
N VAL A 31 7.90 4.97 3.09
CA VAL A 31 9.07 4.66 3.91
C VAL A 31 8.85 5.26 5.29
N PHE A 32 8.84 4.42 6.32
CA PHE A 32 8.62 4.82 7.71
C PHE A 32 9.38 3.88 8.66
N ASN A 33 10.05 4.45 9.67
CA ASN A 33 10.92 3.71 10.60
C ASN A 33 11.92 2.79 9.87
N ASP A 34 12.66 3.36 8.92
CA ASP A 34 13.70 2.68 8.12
C ASP A 34 13.22 1.41 7.37
N ALA A 35 11.91 1.31 7.11
CA ALA A 35 11.32 0.20 6.36
C ALA A 35 10.38 0.70 5.26
N MET A 36 10.25 -0.09 4.21
CA MET A 36 9.24 0.07 3.17
C MET A 36 7.92 -0.53 3.63
N TRP A 37 6.83 0.15 3.31
CA TRP A 37 5.47 -0.28 3.65
C TRP A 37 4.61 -0.30 2.40
N MET A 38 3.84 -1.37 2.23
CA MET A 38 2.83 -1.49 1.18
C MET A 38 1.45 -1.65 1.81
N ILE A 39 0.50 -0.79 1.42
CA ILE A 39 -0.80 -0.67 2.09
C ILE A 39 -1.93 -0.82 1.08
N GLY A 40 -2.82 -1.79 1.32
CA GLY A 40 -3.99 -2.06 0.49
C GLY A 40 -3.65 -2.46 -0.95
N GLY A 41 -4.47 -2.02 -1.88
CA GLY A 41 -4.37 -2.27 -3.32
C GLY A 41 -5.63 -2.88 -3.91
N TRP A 42 -5.64 -2.95 -5.24
CA TRP A 42 -6.73 -3.47 -6.06
C TRP A 42 -6.27 -4.63 -6.93
N SER A 43 -7.04 -5.72 -6.92
CA SER A 43 -6.83 -6.86 -7.81
C SER A 43 -8.15 -7.62 -8.00
N PRO A 44 -9.04 -7.17 -8.92
CA PRO A 44 -10.43 -7.62 -8.95
C PRO A 44 -10.60 -9.08 -9.37
N ARG A 45 -9.57 -9.65 -10.04
CA ARG A 45 -9.55 -11.03 -10.53
C ARG A 45 -9.10 -12.04 -9.48
N ASP A 46 -8.42 -11.59 -8.43
CA ASP A 46 -7.93 -12.45 -7.35
C ASP A 46 -8.91 -12.43 -6.19
N LYS A 47 -9.81 -13.41 -6.16
CA LYS A 47 -10.84 -13.53 -5.11
C LYS A 47 -10.35 -14.17 -3.82
N GLU A 48 -9.16 -14.76 -3.83
CA GLU A 48 -8.55 -15.33 -2.65
C GLU A 48 -8.01 -14.21 -1.75
N HIS A 49 -7.28 -13.26 -2.33
CA HIS A 49 -6.66 -12.17 -1.57
C HIS A 49 -7.47 -10.86 -1.57
N PHE A 50 -8.36 -10.67 -2.56
CA PHE A 50 -9.19 -9.47 -2.75
C PHE A 50 -10.66 -9.86 -2.99
N PRO A 51 -11.33 -10.48 -2.01
CA PRO A 51 -12.71 -10.94 -2.17
C PRO A 51 -13.65 -9.80 -2.60
N LEU A 52 -13.43 -8.60 -2.04
CA LEU A 52 -14.14 -7.36 -2.37
C LEU A 52 -13.33 -6.43 -3.28
N ILE A 53 -12.58 -6.99 -4.25
CA ILE A 53 -11.75 -6.35 -5.30
C ILE A 53 -10.58 -5.48 -4.83
N CYS A 54 -10.65 -4.90 -3.65
CA CYS A 54 -9.55 -4.31 -2.92
C CYS A 54 -9.37 -5.06 -1.60
N ASN A 55 -8.22 -4.87 -0.95
CA ASN A 55 -7.99 -5.36 0.40
C ASN A 55 -7.37 -4.27 1.27
N ASN A 56 -7.23 -4.55 2.57
CA ASN A 56 -6.68 -3.63 3.55
C ASN A 56 -5.47 -4.19 4.31
N GLU A 57 -4.69 -5.02 3.63
CA GLU A 57 -3.44 -5.56 4.18
C GLU A 57 -2.38 -4.47 4.36
N VAL A 58 -1.50 -4.68 5.34
CA VAL A 58 -0.28 -3.89 5.51
C VAL A 58 0.92 -4.83 5.50
N TRP A 59 1.83 -4.59 4.57
CA TRP A 59 3.08 -5.32 4.42
C TRP A 59 4.26 -4.42 4.73
N LYS A 60 5.31 -4.96 5.36
CA LYS A 60 6.57 -4.25 5.71
C LYS A 60 7.76 -5.00 5.11
N SER A 61 8.77 -4.29 4.64
CA SER A 61 10.07 -4.86 4.28
C SER A 61 11.23 -3.93 4.63
N GLU A 62 12.31 -4.49 5.16
CA GLU A 62 13.54 -3.74 5.45
C GLU A 62 14.53 -3.75 4.26
N ASN A 63 14.37 -4.67 3.31
CA ASN A 63 15.34 -4.91 2.24
C ASN A 63 14.72 -5.04 0.83
N GLY A 64 13.39 -5.04 0.72
CA GLY A 64 12.64 -5.19 -0.54
C GLY A 64 12.49 -6.63 -1.02
N ILE A 65 13.16 -7.57 -0.35
CA ILE A 65 13.18 -9.01 -0.63
C ILE A 65 12.19 -9.73 0.28
N ASP A 66 12.37 -9.56 1.59
CA ASP A 66 11.57 -10.20 2.61
C ASP A 66 10.45 -9.25 3.03
N TRP A 67 9.20 -9.68 2.84
CA TRP A 67 8.02 -8.92 3.17
C TRP A 67 7.21 -9.63 4.24
N ASP A 68 7.01 -8.95 5.37
CA ASP A 68 6.21 -9.41 6.50
C ASP A 68 4.78 -8.85 6.41
N LEU A 69 3.79 -9.72 6.57
CA LEU A 69 2.39 -9.31 6.72
C LEU A 69 2.16 -8.79 8.14
N ILE A 70 2.10 -7.48 8.30
CA ILE A 70 1.92 -6.82 9.61
C ILE A 70 0.44 -6.77 10.00
N LYS A 71 -0.44 -6.54 9.02
CA LYS A 71 -1.89 -6.54 9.22
C LYS A 71 -2.56 -7.38 8.13
N PRO A 72 -3.24 -8.49 8.48
CA PRO A 72 -4.04 -9.26 7.54
C PRO A 72 -5.23 -8.49 6.97
N ASN A 73 -5.77 -8.95 5.84
CA ASN A 73 -7.00 -8.41 5.29
C ASN A 73 -8.18 -8.68 6.24
N SER A 74 -8.85 -7.65 6.69
CA SER A 74 -10.13 -7.73 7.41
C SER A 74 -11.33 -7.36 6.53
N PHE A 75 -11.09 -6.75 5.37
CA PHE A 75 -12.11 -6.37 4.40
C PHE A 75 -12.46 -7.58 3.51
N LEU A 76 -13.26 -8.50 4.08
CA LEU A 76 -13.52 -9.82 3.51
C LEU A 76 -14.88 -9.92 2.82
N ASP A 77 -15.94 -9.41 3.46
CA ASP A 77 -17.32 -9.54 3.01
C ASP A 77 -18.20 -8.40 3.58
N ASP A 78 -19.53 -8.54 3.42
CA ASP A 78 -20.53 -7.56 3.86
C ASP A 78 -20.70 -7.49 5.39
N THR A 79 -20.01 -8.33 6.16
CA THR A 79 -19.98 -8.27 7.62
C THR A 79 -18.90 -7.35 8.17
N PHE A 80 -18.08 -6.74 7.31
CA PHE A 80 -17.05 -5.79 7.68
C PHE A 80 -17.62 -4.58 8.46
N ASP A 81 -17.02 -4.27 9.62
CA ASP A 81 -17.37 -3.10 10.43
C ASP A 81 -16.45 -1.92 10.12
N PRO A 82 -16.93 -0.88 9.40
CA PRO A 82 -16.12 0.28 9.04
C PRO A 82 -15.78 1.20 10.22
N LEU A 83 -16.30 0.93 11.42
CA LEU A 83 -15.92 1.65 12.64
C LEU A 83 -14.67 1.08 13.32
N GLN A 84 -14.30 -0.18 13.01
CA GLN A 84 -13.16 -0.85 13.64
C GLN A 84 -11.90 -0.84 12.78
N ASP A 85 -12.05 -0.72 11.45
CA ASP A 85 -10.94 -0.76 10.50
C ASP A 85 -11.32 -0.01 9.22
N TRP A 86 -10.33 0.24 8.36
CA TRP A 86 -10.54 0.89 7.08
C TRP A 86 -10.93 -0.11 6.00
N SER A 87 -11.90 0.25 5.14
CA SER A 87 -12.29 -0.57 3.98
C SER A 87 -11.14 -0.76 2.99
N GLY A 88 -11.22 -1.78 2.12
CA GLY A 88 -10.21 -2.03 1.10
C GLY A 88 -9.88 -0.78 0.27
N ARG A 89 -8.58 -0.52 0.06
CA ARG A 89 -8.12 0.79 -0.40
C ARG A 89 -7.41 0.73 -1.76
N HIS A 90 -7.77 1.64 -2.67
CA HIS A 90 -7.13 1.82 -3.97
C HIS A 90 -6.91 3.32 -4.24
N THR A 91 -5.69 3.67 -4.68
CA THR A 91 -5.32 5.05 -5.07
C THR A 91 -5.67 6.13 -4.03
N ALA A 92 -5.60 5.78 -2.75
CA ALA A 92 -5.75 6.75 -1.66
C ALA A 92 -4.53 7.68 -1.56
N GLY A 93 -4.67 8.74 -0.77
CA GLY A 93 -3.52 9.48 -0.29
C GLY A 93 -2.76 8.65 0.75
N TYR A 94 -1.46 8.50 0.56
CA TYR A 94 -0.58 7.85 1.52
C TYR A 94 0.53 8.82 1.90
N ALA A 95 0.70 9.08 3.19
CA ALA A 95 1.67 10.05 3.68
C ALA A 95 2.33 9.59 4.98
N VAL A 96 3.52 10.11 5.23
CA VAL A 96 4.16 10.05 6.56
C VAL A 96 4.13 11.45 7.14
N HIS A 97 3.51 11.60 8.31
CA HIS A 97 3.37 12.87 9.01
C HIS A 97 3.36 12.61 10.51
N GLU A 98 3.99 13.48 11.30
CA GLU A 98 4.01 13.38 12.77
C GLU A 98 4.39 11.98 13.30
N ASN A 99 5.42 11.38 12.70
CA ASN A 99 5.91 10.05 13.08
C ASN A 99 4.83 8.94 13.01
N ALA A 100 3.94 9.04 12.02
CA ALA A 100 2.92 8.04 11.72
C ALA A 100 2.69 7.92 10.20
N MET A 101 2.16 6.78 9.78
CA MET A 101 1.67 6.55 8.41
C MET A 101 0.19 6.89 8.33
N TRP A 102 -0.22 7.56 7.25
CA TRP A 102 -1.57 8.07 7.05
C TRP A 102 -2.18 7.53 5.77
N ILE A 103 -3.47 7.19 5.83
CA ILE A 103 -4.31 6.84 4.68
C ILE A 103 -5.42 7.89 4.58
N VAL A 104 -5.57 8.55 3.43
CA VAL A 104 -6.51 9.65 3.23
C VAL A 104 -7.37 9.40 2.01
N GLY A 105 -8.67 9.20 2.22
CA GLY A 105 -9.66 9.02 1.15
C GLY A 105 -9.41 7.79 0.27
N GLY A 106 -9.74 7.87 -1.02
CA GLY A 106 -9.59 6.79 -2.00
C GLY A 106 -10.56 6.95 -3.16
N ASP A 107 -10.61 5.98 -4.06
CA ASP A 107 -11.48 6.02 -5.24
C ASP A 107 -12.82 5.29 -5.04
N ALA A 108 -13.67 5.37 -6.07
CA ALA A 108 -15.03 4.85 -6.05
C ALA A 108 -15.15 3.33 -6.30
N ASN A 109 -14.05 2.56 -6.29
CA ASN A 109 -14.11 1.12 -6.55
C ASN A 109 -14.96 0.36 -5.52
N GLN A 110 -15.09 0.89 -4.30
CA GLN A 110 -15.97 0.34 -3.26
C GLN A 110 -17.42 0.83 -3.37
N ALA A 111 -17.84 1.29 -4.55
CA ALA A 111 -19.15 1.92 -4.84
C ALA A 111 -19.39 3.29 -4.17
N TYR A 112 -18.42 3.83 -3.44
CA TYR A 112 -18.42 5.18 -2.90
C TYR A 112 -16.98 5.70 -2.78
N TYR A 113 -16.81 7.03 -2.81
CA TYR A 113 -15.53 7.65 -2.45
C TYR A 113 -15.37 7.63 -0.94
N GLN A 114 -14.22 7.19 -0.45
CA GLN A 114 -13.93 7.27 0.96
C GLN A 114 -13.47 8.70 1.32
N ASN A 115 -13.95 9.22 2.44
CA ASN A 115 -13.59 10.53 3.00
C ASN A 115 -13.03 10.40 4.43
N ASP A 116 -12.73 9.18 4.84
CA ASP A 116 -12.11 8.83 6.10
C ASP A 116 -10.59 9.03 6.05
N VAL A 117 -10.00 9.18 7.23
CA VAL A 117 -8.56 9.35 7.44
C VAL A 117 -8.12 8.41 8.54
N TRP A 118 -7.09 7.61 8.26
CA TRP A 118 -6.54 6.64 9.20
C TRP A 118 -5.07 6.93 9.45
N THR A 119 -4.63 6.66 10.67
CA THR A 119 -3.23 6.79 11.09
C THR A 119 -2.76 5.51 11.81
N SER A 120 -1.46 5.22 11.73
CA SER A 120 -0.81 4.06 12.38
C SER A 120 -0.58 4.24 13.88
#